data_AF-A0A172QA97-F1
#
_entry.id   AF-A0A172QA97-F1
#
_cell.length_a   1.000
_cell.length_b   1.000
_cell.length_c   1.000
_cell.angle_alpha   90.00
_cell.angle_beta   90.00
_cell.angle_gamma   90.00
#
_symmetry.space_group_name_H-M   'P 1'
#
loop_
_entity.id
_entity.type
_entity.pdbx_description
1 polymer ?
#
loop_
_entity_poly.entity_id
_entity_poly.type
_entity_poly.pdbx_seq_one_letter_code
_entity_poly.pdbx_strand_id
1 'polypeptide(L)'
;MKKRRKIFRKEAVFVLIIFLAITGFLFVQKRGEVYKVDSQNDTYLTGDVPSSSEVFASLSKDTLLIVDSADPSSLAAQEQFEQILKDMRMGYQTVDVEKETIPDFSAYQKVVVLLSALDLMQERTPDLMSWVSDGGNVLFGTTLFQEEILKGIDRDLGVVDSKVENAVVTSVFIDEAFMIGGGKAYKIDEPFDAARTVSLTDDSKVYAWVDDDAKNPLVWEKDYGSGHFVIDNLGFYNKSVRGIHAASYSLLTDIAVYPVINGSTYYLDDFPSPVPAGDASFIKRDYNMSVSDFYTNVWWPDLLKLHEKYAIKYTGLVIENYEDDTSGNIKRQDDTERFSYFGNSLLANGGEIGYHGYNHQPFSLDNVDYGDIYPNYKTWASTEAMAASLTELDSFIKELFPNIETSVYIPPSNVLSAEGRQMLVSQFPQIKSIASNYFSDDLAYSQEFEIADDGMIEQPRTVSGTIWDDYTKLTAFSELNIHFVNNHFMHPDDALDEDRGAANGWAKMIESFEGDVAWLQASAPDLRNLTGSELAGAVQRYAILKVSQTQNENRLAIELENFHDEAYLMVRLNNDAKPGSVSGGDLSHLTGNLYLLHAKSGTISIELN
;
A
#
# COMPACT_ATOMS: atom_id res chain seq x y z
N MET A 1 -67.52 -32.16 46.90
CA MET A 1 -66.61 -31.01 46.70
C MET A 1 -65.65 -31.29 45.53
N LYS A 2 -65.39 -30.25 44.72
CA LYS A 2 -64.92 -30.26 43.32
C LYS A 2 -63.53 -30.90 43.09
N LYS A 3 -63.43 -31.81 42.10
CA LYS A 3 -62.18 -32.20 41.43
C LYS A 3 -61.62 -30.98 40.67
N ARG A 4 -60.49 -30.40 41.13
CA ARG A 4 -59.71 -29.43 40.36
C ARG A 4 -59.06 -30.15 39.18
N ARG A 5 -59.64 -30.04 37.98
CA ARG A 5 -58.97 -30.37 36.71
C ARG A 5 -57.82 -29.37 36.54
N LYS A 6 -56.57 -29.83 36.57
CA LYS A 6 -55.42 -29.07 36.05
C LYS A 6 -55.64 -28.92 34.55
N ILE A 7 -56.20 -27.80 34.14
CA ILE A 7 -56.21 -27.39 32.73
C ILE A 7 -54.80 -26.87 32.47
N PHE A 8 -53.87 -27.74 32.08
CA PHE A 8 -52.70 -27.29 31.34
C PHE A 8 -53.21 -26.87 29.97
N ARG A 9 -53.51 -25.57 29.85
CA ARG A 9 -53.96 -24.93 28.61
C ARG A 9 -52.86 -25.14 27.56
N LYS A 10 -53.21 -25.73 26.41
CA LYS A 10 -52.26 -25.93 25.29
C LYS A 10 -51.62 -24.61 24.90
N GLU A 11 -52.33 -23.50 25.11
CA GLU A 11 -51.84 -22.14 24.94
C GLU A 11 -50.63 -21.81 25.85
N ALA A 12 -50.61 -22.30 27.09
CA ALA A 12 -49.49 -22.06 28.02
C ALA A 12 -48.22 -22.83 27.60
N VAL A 13 -48.37 -24.03 27.03
CA VAL A 13 -47.25 -24.80 26.49
C VAL A 13 -46.71 -24.14 25.22
N PHE A 14 -47.59 -23.62 24.36
CA PHE A 14 -47.20 -22.90 23.15
C PHE A 14 -46.45 -21.60 23.46
N VAL A 15 -46.93 -20.80 24.43
CA VAL A 15 -46.22 -19.60 24.91
C VAL A 15 -44.86 -19.96 25.51
N LEU A 16 -44.75 -21.05 26.25
CA LEU A 16 -43.46 -21.52 26.81
C LEU A 16 -42.48 -21.93 25.70
N ILE A 17 -42.96 -22.60 24.64
CA ILE A 17 -42.12 -22.98 23.49
C ILE A 17 -41.62 -21.74 22.76
N ILE A 18 -42.50 -20.75 22.52
CA ILE A 18 -42.09 -19.47 21.90
C ILE A 18 -41.08 -18.76 22.80
N PHE A 19 -41.31 -18.71 24.11
CA PHE A 19 -40.39 -18.07 25.06
C PHE A 19 -39.02 -18.78 25.07
N LEU A 20 -39.00 -20.11 25.07
CA LEU A 20 -37.77 -20.91 24.99
C LEU A 20 -37.08 -20.77 23.62
N ALA A 21 -37.83 -20.63 22.53
CA ALA A 21 -37.27 -20.37 21.20
C ALA A 21 -36.65 -18.97 21.12
N ILE A 22 -37.33 -17.95 21.65
CA ILE A 22 -36.81 -16.58 21.75
C ILE A 22 -35.59 -16.55 22.69
N THR A 23 -35.65 -17.23 23.84
CA THR A 23 -34.52 -17.31 24.77
C THR A 23 -33.35 -18.07 24.17
N GLY A 24 -33.62 -19.16 23.43
CA GLY A 24 -32.59 -19.89 22.70
C GLY A 24 -31.96 -19.04 21.59
N PHE A 25 -32.77 -18.30 20.84
CA PHE A 25 -32.31 -17.36 19.82
C PHE A 25 -31.48 -16.22 20.42
N LEU A 26 -31.96 -15.60 21.51
CA LEU A 26 -31.23 -14.57 22.26
C LEU A 26 -29.95 -15.13 22.90
N PHE A 27 -29.95 -16.39 23.35
CA PHE A 27 -28.76 -17.04 23.91
C PHE A 27 -27.72 -17.34 22.83
N VAL A 28 -28.16 -17.71 21.62
CA VAL A 28 -27.27 -17.85 20.45
C VAL A 28 -26.74 -16.49 20.01
N GLN A 29 -27.58 -15.47 19.90
CA GLN A 29 -27.14 -14.09 19.64
C GLN A 29 -26.16 -13.59 20.70
N LYS A 30 -26.42 -13.89 21.98
CA LYS A 30 -25.56 -13.46 23.10
C LYS A 30 -24.25 -14.24 23.19
N ARG A 31 -24.23 -15.50 22.76
CA ARG A 31 -22.98 -16.28 22.68
C ARG A 31 -22.06 -15.80 21.55
N GLY A 32 -22.56 -15.00 20.62
CA GLY A 32 -21.86 -14.66 19.40
C GLY A 32 -21.77 -15.85 18.45
N GLU A 33 -21.23 -15.58 17.26
CA GLU A 33 -20.96 -16.60 16.26
C GLU A 33 -19.82 -17.51 16.71
N VAL A 34 -19.94 -18.82 16.49
CA VAL A 34 -18.84 -19.75 16.77
C VAL A 34 -17.87 -19.66 15.61
N TYR A 35 -16.67 -19.14 15.87
CA TYR A 35 -15.61 -19.07 14.88
C TYR A 35 -14.70 -20.30 14.94
N LYS A 36 -14.03 -20.57 13.83
CA LYS A 36 -12.89 -21.47 13.75
C LYS A 36 -11.71 -20.67 13.24
N VAL A 37 -10.58 -20.83 13.91
CA VAL A 37 -9.32 -20.24 13.48
C VAL A 37 -8.61 -21.31 12.68
N ASP A 38 -8.33 -21.05 11.41
CA ASP A 38 -7.34 -21.83 10.67
C ASP A 38 -5.96 -21.46 11.22
N SER A 39 -5.16 -22.46 11.57
CA SER A 39 -3.83 -22.21 12.13
C SER A 39 -2.96 -21.45 11.13
N GLN A 40 -2.41 -20.29 11.52
CA GLN A 40 -1.50 -19.46 10.73
C GLN A 40 -0.10 -20.08 10.51
N ASN A 41 0.02 -21.41 10.53
CA ASN A 41 1.30 -22.11 10.62
C ASN A 41 2.28 -21.82 9.47
N ASP A 42 1.82 -21.24 8.36
CA ASP A 42 2.63 -20.94 7.17
C ASP A 42 2.60 -19.44 6.76
N THR A 43 2.03 -18.55 7.59
CA THR A 43 1.93 -17.12 7.26
C THR A 43 3.30 -16.46 7.18
N TYR A 44 4.10 -16.61 8.24
CA TYR A 44 5.41 -15.98 8.36
C TYR A 44 6.53 -16.97 8.01
N LEU A 45 7.58 -16.46 7.37
CA LEU A 45 8.78 -17.25 7.11
C LEU A 45 9.49 -17.58 8.42
N THR A 46 9.99 -18.82 8.52
CA THR A 46 10.74 -19.30 9.69
C THR A 46 12.23 -19.35 9.41
N GLY A 47 13.05 -19.12 10.44
CA GLY A 47 14.50 -19.22 10.33
C GLY A 47 15.17 -17.85 10.22
N ASP A 48 16.33 -17.81 9.59
CA ASP A 48 17.11 -16.59 9.35
C ASP A 48 16.60 -15.95 8.06
N VAL A 49 15.78 -14.90 8.20
CA VAL A 49 15.19 -14.15 7.09
C VAL A 49 15.99 -12.86 6.93
N PRO A 50 16.62 -12.61 5.77
CA PRO A 50 17.44 -11.41 5.59
C PRO A 50 16.58 -10.15 5.60
N SER A 51 17.17 -9.02 5.99
CA SER A 51 16.50 -7.74 5.87
C SER A 51 16.45 -7.27 4.40
N SER A 52 15.53 -6.35 4.09
CA SER A 52 15.46 -5.74 2.76
C SER A 52 16.78 -5.03 2.39
N SER A 53 17.45 -4.43 3.38
CA SER A 53 18.70 -3.71 3.17
C SER A 53 19.85 -4.65 2.77
N GLU A 54 19.94 -5.83 3.40
CA GLU A 54 20.91 -6.88 3.08
C GLU A 54 20.69 -7.43 1.65
N VAL A 55 19.43 -7.69 1.30
CA VAL A 55 19.04 -8.17 -0.04
C VAL A 55 19.45 -7.15 -1.10
N PHE A 56 19.09 -5.87 -0.90
CA PHE A 56 19.41 -4.79 -1.83
C PHE A 56 20.93 -4.55 -1.98
N ALA A 57 21.69 -4.63 -0.88
CA ALA A 57 23.14 -4.49 -0.89
C ALA A 57 23.83 -5.59 -1.74
N SER A 58 23.17 -6.74 -1.91
CA SER A 58 23.69 -7.89 -2.67
C SER A 58 23.33 -7.90 -4.16
N LEU A 59 22.58 -6.92 -4.66
CA LEU A 59 22.18 -6.82 -6.07
C LEU A 59 23.33 -6.33 -6.96
N SER A 60 23.38 -6.83 -8.21
CA SER A 60 24.24 -6.27 -9.25
C SER A 60 23.86 -4.83 -9.57
N LYS A 61 24.85 -3.97 -9.78
CA LYS A 61 24.63 -2.53 -10.03
C LYS A 61 24.53 -2.26 -11.52
N ASP A 62 23.46 -2.76 -12.13
CA ASP A 62 23.26 -2.71 -13.59
C ASP A 62 22.62 -1.40 -14.07
N THR A 63 22.18 -0.53 -13.14
CA THR A 63 21.63 0.80 -13.42
C THR A 63 22.56 1.90 -12.93
N LEU A 64 22.88 2.88 -13.77
CA LEU A 64 23.52 4.12 -13.35
C LEU A 64 22.44 5.17 -13.08
N LEU A 65 22.44 5.75 -11.87
CA LEU A 65 21.57 6.85 -11.48
C LEU A 65 22.39 8.14 -11.43
N ILE A 66 22.08 9.10 -12.29
CA ILE A 66 22.80 10.37 -12.41
C ILE A 66 21.98 11.46 -11.74
N VAL A 67 22.56 12.13 -10.75
CA VAL A 67 21.89 13.15 -9.92
C VAL A 67 22.73 14.42 -9.84
N ASP A 68 22.09 15.53 -9.51
CA ASP A 68 22.71 16.82 -9.21
C ASP A 68 22.29 17.25 -7.81
N SER A 69 23.23 17.17 -6.86
CA SER A 69 22.94 17.57 -5.47
C SER A 69 22.74 19.07 -5.25
N ALA A 70 22.98 19.91 -6.26
CA ALA A 70 22.69 21.34 -6.23
C ALA A 70 21.25 21.66 -6.71
N ASP A 71 20.57 20.74 -7.39
CA ASP A 71 19.19 20.89 -7.86
C ASP A 71 18.18 20.22 -6.89
N PRO A 72 17.32 20.99 -6.21
CA PRO A 72 16.28 20.44 -5.35
C PRO A 72 15.33 19.46 -6.04
N SER A 73 15.05 19.65 -7.34
CA SER A 73 14.20 18.72 -8.11
C SER A 73 14.89 17.39 -8.32
N SER A 74 16.21 17.43 -8.60
CA SER A 74 17.05 16.23 -8.70
C SER A 74 17.09 15.46 -7.38
N LEU A 75 17.26 16.15 -6.25
CA LEU A 75 17.25 15.53 -4.91
C LEU A 75 15.90 14.88 -4.58
N ALA A 76 14.79 15.58 -4.88
CA ALA A 76 13.45 15.03 -4.67
C ALA A 76 13.21 13.79 -5.55
N ALA A 77 13.60 13.85 -6.82
CA ALA A 77 13.52 12.72 -7.74
C ALA A 77 14.43 11.56 -7.28
N GLN A 78 15.65 11.86 -6.81
CA GLN A 78 16.60 10.86 -6.33
C GLN A 78 15.97 10.03 -5.20
N GLU A 79 15.36 10.68 -4.21
CA GLU A 79 14.71 9.97 -3.09
C GLU A 79 13.66 8.97 -3.60
N GLN A 80 12.83 9.38 -4.57
CA GLN A 80 11.78 8.51 -5.10
C GLN A 80 12.35 7.38 -5.98
N PHE A 81 13.27 7.69 -6.89
CA PHE A 81 13.86 6.69 -7.79
C PHE A 81 14.74 5.68 -7.07
N GLU A 82 15.49 6.09 -6.05
CA GLU A 82 16.26 5.15 -5.22
C GLU A 82 15.33 4.14 -4.53
N GLN A 83 14.17 4.60 -4.03
CA GLN A 83 13.17 3.71 -3.42
C GLN A 83 12.49 2.82 -4.47
N ILE A 84 12.07 3.38 -5.62
CA ILE A 84 11.50 2.61 -6.74
C ILE A 84 12.44 1.48 -7.17
N LEU A 85 13.73 1.78 -7.32
CA LEU A 85 14.72 0.79 -7.74
C LEU A 85 14.92 -0.29 -6.66
N LYS A 86 14.92 0.06 -5.37
CA LYS A 86 14.93 -0.92 -4.28
C LYS A 86 13.70 -1.83 -4.38
N ASP A 87 12.51 -1.25 -4.51
CA ASP A 87 11.23 -1.96 -4.54
C ASP A 87 11.13 -2.91 -5.74
N MET A 88 11.59 -2.48 -6.92
CA MET A 88 11.65 -3.30 -8.13
C MET A 88 12.80 -4.33 -8.13
N ARG A 89 13.65 -4.37 -7.08
CA ARG A 89 14.87 -5.18 -6.97
C ARG A 89 15.89 -4.92 -8.09
N MET A 90 16.04 -3.65 -8.44
CA MET A 90 16.99 -3.17 -9.44
C MET A 90 18.19 -2.54 -8.73
N GLY A 91 19.35 -3.18 -8.81
CA GLY A 91 20.55 -2.61 -8.23
C GLY A 91 21.07 -1.42 -9.04
N TYR A 92 21.50 -0.37 -8.33
CA TYR A 92 22.00 0.86 -8.95
C TYR A 92 23.27 1.40 -8.30
N GLN A 93 24.01 2.21 -9.08
CA GLN A 93 25.07 3.09 -8.61
C GLN A 93 24.62 4.54 -8.83
N THR A 94 24.62 5.34 -7.77
CA THR A 94 24.38 6.79 -7.86
C THR A 94 25.69 7.52 -8.14
N VAL A 95 25.62 8.53 -9.01
CA VAL A 95 26.71 9.47 -9.30
C VAL A 95 26.17 10.88 -9.24
N ASP A 96 26.79 11.69 -8.38
CA ASP A 96 26.48 13.11 -8.23
C ASP A 96 27.40 13.95 -9.13
N VAL A 97 26.85 14.53 -10.19
CA VAL A 97 27.63 15.22 -11.24
C VAL A 97 28.32 16.49 -10.76
N GLU A 98 27.89 17.05 -9.62
CA GLU A 98 28.55 18.19 -8.97
C GLU A 98 29.89 17.79 -8.32
N LYS A 99 30.04 16.52 -7.94
CA LYS A 99 31.14 16.04 -7.11
C LYS A 99 32.01 15.01 -7.81
N GLU A 100 31.45 14.30 -8.77
CA GLU A 100 32.02 13.09 -9.34
C GLU A 100 31.98 13.13 -10.87
N THR A 101 32.94 12.45 -11.50
CA THR A 101 32.92 12.23 -12.94
C THR A 101 31.99 11.07 -13.26
N ILE A 102 31.11 11.25 -14.25
CA ILE A 102 30.27 10.17 -14.76
C ILE A 102 31.17 9.00 -15.23
N PRO A 103 30.88 7.75 -14.87
CA PRO A 103 31.63 6.58 -15.33
C PRO A 103 31.37 6.28 -16.82
N ASP A 104 32.00 5.22 -17.32
CA ASP A 104 31.71 4.69 -18.66
C ASP A 104 30.32 4.03 -18.67
N PHE A 105 29.47 4.42 -19.61
CA PHE A 105 28.10 3.90 -19.72
C PHE A 105 28.07 2.41 -20.08
N SER A 106 29.10 1.88 -20.74
CA SER A 106 29.18 0.46 -21.12
C SER A 106 29.29 -0.50 -19.93
N ALA A 107 29.53 0.01 -18.72
CA ALA A 107 29.50 -0.79 -17.49
C ALA A 107 28.08 -1.08 -16.98
N TYR A 108 27.05 -0.45 -17.56
CA TYR A 108 25.66 -0.53 -17.12
C TYR A 108 24.76 -1.01 -18.26
N GLN A 109 23.59 -1.53 -17.89
CA GLN A 109 22.53 -1.88 -18.84
C GLN A 109 21.53 -0.75 -19.04
N LYS A 110 21.36 0.09 -18.01
CA LYS A 110 20.37 1.17 -17.95
C LYS A 110 21.01 2.42 -17.35
N VAL A 111 20.61 3.58 -17.83
CA VAL A 111 20.96 4.88 -17.22
C VAL A 111 19.67 5.63 -16.90
N VAL A 112 19.57 6.18 -15.70
CA VAL A 112 18.50 7.08 -15.28
C VAL A 112 19.13 8.45 -15.00
N VAL A 113 18.69 9.45 -15.74
CA VAL A 113 19.15 10.84 -15.62
C VAL A 113 18.09 11.62 -14.85
N LEU A 114 18.44 12.06 -13.65
CA LEU A 114 17.59 12.89 -12.79
C LEU A 114 18.12 14.32 -12.75
N LEU A 115 18.38 14.90 -13.90
CA LEU A 115 18.90 16.26 -14.04
C LEU A 115 17.84 17.13 -14.72
N SER A 116 17.51 18.27 -14.12
CA SER A 116 16.62 19.24 -14.79
C SER A 116 17.37 20.01 -15.89
N ALA A 117 18.69 20.15 -15.76
CA ALA A 117 19.59 20.83 -16.70
C ALA A 117 20.70 19.86 -17.15
N LEU A 118 21.05 19.87 -18.45
CA LEU A 118 22.05 18.92 -18.99
C LEU A 118 23.44 19.56 -19.17
N ASP A 119 23.62 20.84 -18.80
CA ASP A 119 24.89 21.55 -18.88
C ASP A 119 26.05 20.79 -18.20
N LEU A 120 25.80 20.20 -17.03
CA LEU A 120 26.79 19.39 -16.30
C LEU A 120 27.16 18.08 -17.02
N MET A 121 26.36 17.65 -17.99
CA MET A 121 26.63 16.50 -18.84
C MET A 121 27.10 16.89 -20.25
N GLN A 122 27.44 18.15 -20.51
CA GLN A 122 27.76 18.60 -21.87
C GLN A 122 28.85 17.78 -22.56
N GLU A 123 29.92 17.47 -21.84
CA GLU A 123 31.03 16.68 -22.38
C GLU A 123 30.70 15.20 -22.54
N ARG A 124 29.72 14.68 -21.79
CA ARG A 124 29.35 13.25 -21.76
C ARG A 124 28.10 12.91 -22.56
N THR A 125 27.32 13.91 -22.96
CA THR A 125 26.12 13.71 -23.77
C THR A 125 26.42 13.00 -25.10
N PRO A 126 27.48 13.35 -25.88
CA PRO A 126 27.81 12.60 -27.09
C PRO A 126 28.09 11.12 -26.84
N ASP A 127 28.77 10.79 -25.72
CA ASP A 127 29.05 9.40 -25.34
C ASP A 127 27.76 8.67 -24.97
N LEU A 128 26.85 9.33 -24.24
CA LEU A 128 25.55 8.79 -23.86
C LEU A 128 24.72 8.47 -25.11
N MET A 129 24.62 9.43 -26.04
CA MET A 129 23.90 9.24 -27.30
C MET A 129 24.51 8.09 -28.12
N SER A 130 25.84 8.02 -28.24
CA SER A 130 26.51 6.92 -28.94
C SER A 130 26.21 5.57 -28.29
N TRP A 131 26.25 5.49 -26.96
CA TRP A 131 25.95 4.29 -26.21
C TRP A 131 24.48 3.83 -26.41
N VAL A 132 23.52 4.77 -26.41
CA VAL A 132 22.11 4.46 -26.72
C VAL A 132 21.97 3.95 -28.15
N SER A 133 22.62 4.60 -29.12
CA SER A 133 22.59 4.14 -30.52
C SER A 133 23.10 2.69 -30.68
N ASP A 134 24.02 2.27 -29.82
CA ASP A 134 24.61 0.92 -29.80
C ASP A 134 23.79 -0.10 -28.98
N GLY A 135 22.65 0.29 -28.39
CA GLY A 135 21.74 -0.60 -27.64
C GLY A 135 21.54 -0.24 -26.17
N GLY A 136 22.13 0.86 -25.69
CA GLY A 136 21.89 1.38 -24.34
C GLY A 136 20.50 1.98 -24.19
N ASN A 137 19.99 2.03 -22.96
CA ASN A 137 18.64 2.55 -22.67
C ASN A 137 18.70 3.62 -21.58
N VAL A 138 18.05 4.76 -21.83
CA VAL A 138 18.10 5.93 -20.95
C VAL A 138 16.69 6.37 -20.56
N LEU A 139 16.47 6.56 -19.26
CA LEU A 139 15.30 7.27 -18.73
C LEU A 139 15.72 8.67 -18.31
N PHE A 140 15.05 9.70 -18.86
CA PHE A 140 15.04 11.03 -18.26
C PHE A 140 13.88 11.08 -17.25
N GLY A 141 14.22 11.00 -15.96
CA GLY A 141 13.24 10.91 -14.87
C GLY A 141 12.83 12.25 -14.26
N THR A 142 13.29 13.35 -14.84
CA THR A 142 13.01 14.71 -14.41
C THR A 142 12.59 15.57 -15.60
N THR A 143 11.72 16.56 -15.35
CA THR A 143 11.38 17.59 -16.34
C THR A 143 12.64 18.33 -16.80
N LEU A 144 12.93 18.24 -18.10
CA LEU A 144 14.10 18.88 -18.70
C LEU A 144 13.83 20.35 -19.03
N PHE A 145 14.70 21.24 -18.57
CA PHE A 145 14.67 22.66 -18.91
C PHE A 145 15.25 22.93 -20.29
N GLN A 146 14.73 23.97 -20.94
CA GLN A 146 15.15 24.31 -22.30
C GLN A 146 16.55 24.93 -22.31
N GLU A 147 17.54 24.15 -22.77
CA GLU A 147 18.95 24.56 -22.90
C GLU A 147 19.50 24.28 -24.31
N GLU A 148 20.63 24.89 -24.68
CA GLU A 148 21.23 24.68 -26.01
C GLU A 148 21.65 23.22 -26.23
N ILE A 149 22.14 22.55 -25.19
CA ILE A 149 22.48 21.13 -25.27
C ILE A 149 21.24 20.26 -25.53
N LEU A 150 20.13 20.54 -24.83
CA LEU A 150 18.88 19.80 -24.99
C LEU A 150 18.31 20.01 -26.40
N LYS A 151 18.33 21.24 -26.92
CA LYS A 151 17.94 21.53 -28.32
C LYS A 151 18.75 20.71 -29.33
N GLY A 152 20.00 20.40 -29.02
CA GLY A 152 20.87 19.57 -29.85
C GLY A 152 20.41 18.12 -29.97
N ILE A 153 19.70 17.60 -28.96
CA ILE A 153 19.23 16.20 -28.90
C ILE A 153 17.71 16.06 -28.93
N ASP A 154 16.94 17.16 -28.89
CA ASP A 154 15.47 17.16 -28.82
C ASP A 154 14.83 16.22 -29.86
N ARG A 155 15.31 16.30 -31.11
CA ARG A 155 14.79 15.46 -32.19
C ARG A 155 15.09 13.98 -31.98
N ASP A 156 16.21 13.65 -31.35
CA ASP A 156 16.59 12.28 -31.00
C ASP A 156 15.74 11.75 -29.84
N LEU A 157 15.28 12.63 -28.95
CA LEU A 157 14.28 12.36 -27.91
C LEU A 157 12.83 12.38 -28.43
N GLY A 158 12.65 12.57 -29.73
CA GLY A 158 11.34 12.58 -30.38
C GLY A 158 10.59 13.91 -30.29
N VAL A 159 11.23 15.01 -29.86
CA VAL A 159 10.64 16.34 -29.74
C VAL A 159 10.81 17.13 -31.05
N VAL A 160 9.71 17.63 -31.61
CA VAL A 160 9.69 18.47 -32.82
C VAL A 160 9.76 19.95 -32.46
N ASP A 161 9.00 20.33 -31.44
CA ASP A 161 8.91 21.72 -30.95
C ASP A 161 8.67 21.70 -29.44
N SER A 162 9.19 22.70 -28.74
CA SER A 162 8.99 22.89 -27.31
C SER A 162 8.77 24.36 -26.98
N LYS A 163 7.87 24.65 -26.05
CA LYS A 163 7.64 26.03 -25.58
C LYS A 163 8.54 26.36 -24.40
N VAL A 164 8.71 27.66 -24.16
CA VAL A 164 9.46 28.18 -23.00
C VAL A 164 8.69 27.90 -21.72
N GLU A 165 7.37 28.05 -21.75
CA GLU A 165 6.50 27.81 -20.60
C GLU A 165 6.19 26.31 -20.44
N ASN A 166 6.28 25.84 -19.21
CA ASN A 166 5.82 24.51 -18.83
C ASN A 166 4.30 24.43 -18.82
N ALA A 167 3.78 23.22 -19.04
CA ALA A 167 2.38 22.88 -18.94
C ALA A 167 2.00 22.69 -17.47
N VAL A 168 0.83 23.22 -17.10
CA VAL A 168 0.23 22.96 -15.80
C VAL A 168 -0.42 21.59 -15.83
N VAL A 169 0.05 20.68 -14.96
CA VAL A 169 -0.47 19.32 -14.89
C VAL A 169 -1.61 19.27 -13.88
N THR A 170 -2.84 19.46 -14.36
CA THR A 170 -4.06 19.40 -13.53
C THR A 170 -4.56 17.96 -13.33
N SER A 171 -4.22 17.09 -14.26
CA SER A 171 -4.57 15.68 -14.24
C SER A 171 -3.68 14.92 -15.22
N VAL A 172 -3.55 13.63 -15.01
CA VAL A 172 -2.75 12.71 -15.81
C VAL A 172 -3.69 11.68 -16.41
N PHE A 173 -3.90 11.73 -17.72
CA PHE A 173 -4.55 10.67 -18.46
C PHE A 173 -3.52 9.56 -18.74
N ILE A 174 -3.88 8.33 -18.38
CA ILE A 174 -3.05 7.15 -18.56
C ILE A 174 -3.64 6.31 -19.70
N ASP A 175 -2.83 5.91 -20.67
CA ASP A 175 -3.27 5.00 -21.73
C ASP A 175 -3.82 3.68 -21.17
N GLU A 176 -4.89 3.15 -21.76
CA GLU A 176 -5.57 1.95 -21.26
C GLU A 176 -4.67 0.72 -21.23
N ALA A 177 -3.71 0.63 -22.15
CA ALA A 177 -2.80 -0.51 -22.29
C ALA A 177 -1.50 -0.33 -21.48
N PHE A 178 -1.30 0.80 -20.80
CA PHE A 178 -0.03 1.08 -20.13
C PHE A 178 0.03 0.56 -18.69
N MET A 179 -0.97 0.90 -17.88
CA MET A 179 -0.99 0.66 -16.43
C MET A 179 -2.35 0.11 -15.97
N ILE A 180 -2.35 -0.64 -14.88
CA ILE A 180 -3.54 -1.21 -14.26
C ILE A 180 -4.45 -0.07 -13.80
N GLY A 181 -5.70 -0.05 -14.25
CA GLY A 181 -6.62 1.06 -14.01
C GLY A 181 -6.40 2.27 -14.93
N GLY A 182 -5.66 2.11 -16.03
CA GLY A 182 -5.53 3.10 -17.11
C GLY A 182 -6.83 3.30 -17.92
N GLY A 183 -6.76 4.14 -18.96
CA GLY A 183 -7.90 4.51 -19.81
C GLY A 183 -8.75 5.64 -19.23
N LYS A 184 -8.25 6.32 -18.21
CA LYS A 184 -8.89 7.46 -17.55
C LYS A 184 -7.86 8.45 -17.00
N ALA A 185 -8.36 9.62 -16.61
CA ALA A 185 -7.57 10.64 -15.94
C ALA A 185 -7.62 10.52 -14.41
N TYR A 186 -6.48 10.79 -13.78
CA TYR A 186 -6.34 10.99 -12.34
C TYR A 186 -5.97 12.44 -12.10
N LYS A 187 -6.67 13.11 -11.19
CA LYS A 187 -6.42 14.53 -10.91
C LYS A 187 -5.22 14.70 -9.98
N ILE A 188 -4.56 15.84 -10.15
CA ILE A 188 -3.52 16.32 -9.24
C ILE A 188 -4.17 17.33 -8.29
N ASP A 189 -4.00 17.12 -6.98
CA ASP A 189 -4.60 17.97 -5.95
C ASP A 189 -3.96 19.36 -5.90
N GLU A 190 -2.63 19.43 -6.00
CA GLU A 190 -1.85 20.68 -6.03
C GLU A 190 -1.14 20.87 -7.39
N PRO A 191 -1.87 21.26 -8.45
CA PRO A 191 -1.29 21.37 -9.78
C PRO A 191 -0.39 22.60 -9.93
N PHE A 192 0.73 22.44 -10.63
CA PHE A 192 1.64 23.52 -11.00
C PHE A 192 2.23 23.27 -12.40
N ASP A 193 3.03 24.21 -12.90
CA ASP A 193 3.73 24.20 -14.19
C ASP A 193 4.91 23.20 -14.21
N ALA A 194 4.56 21.92 -14.04
CA ALA A 194 5.47 20.82 -13.76
C ALA A 194 6.13 20.21 -15.01
N ALA A 195 5.42 20.18 -16.15
CA ALA A 195 5.82 19.39 -17.31
C ALA A 195 6.33 20.28 -18.46
N ARG A 196 7.40 19.88 -19.14
CA ARG A 196 7.87 20.59 -20.34
C ARG A 196 6.78 20.54 -21.42
N THR A 197 6.46 21.69 -22.02
CA THR A 197 5.48 21.72 -23.11
C THR A 197 6.13 21.30 -24.42
N VAL A 198 5.72 20.16 -24.99
CA VAL A 198 6.34 19.59 -26.20
C VAL A 198 5.33 19.10 -27.22
N SER A 199 5.75 19.08 -28.48
CA SER A 199 5.12 18.28 -29.54
C SER A 199 6.11 17.22 -30.01
N LEU A 200 5.61 16.01 -30.27
CA LEU A 200 6.45 14.86 -30.57
C LEU A 200 6.39 14.49 -32.06
N THR A 201 7.39 13.75 -32.51
CA THR A 201 7.38 13.08 -33.81
C THR A 201 6.34 11.97 -33.84
N ASP A 202 5.80 11.67 -35.03
CA ASP A 202 4.74 10.65 -35.21
C ASP A 202 5.18 9.22 -34.82
N ASP A 203 6.49 8.99 -34.71
CA ASP A 203 7.10 7.73 -34.34
C ASP A 203 7.55 7.67 -32.87
N SER A 204 7.14 8.65 -32.05
CA SER A 204 7.20 8.57 -30.58
C SER A 204 5.93 7.91 -30.05
N LYS A 205 6.08 7.02 -29.06
CA LYS A 205 4.93 6.35 -28.44
C LYS A 205 4.64 6.96 -27.08
N VAL A 206 3.46 7.56 -26.97
CA VAL A 206 3.00 8.27 -25.76
C VAL A 206 2.14 7.36 -24.90
N TYR A 207 2.42 7.34 -23.60
CA TYR A 207 1.77 6.48 -22.61
C TYR A 207 0.90 7.26 -21.61
N ALA A 208 1.22 8.54 -21.40
CA ALA A 208 0.46 9.43 -20.54
C ALA A 208 0.51 10.88 -21.05
N TRP A 209 -0.55 11.64 -20.82
CA TRP A 209 -0.66 13.06 -21.19
C TRP A 209 -1.55 13.83 -20.23
N VAL A 210 -1.45 15.16 -20.23
CA VAL A 210 -2.38 16.02 -19.47
C VAL A 210 -3.79 15.88 -20.07
N ASP A 211 -4.82 15.61 -19.24
CA ASP A 211 -6.21 15.44 -19.71
C ASP A 211 -6.88 16.77 -20.07
N ASP A 212 -6.36 17.41 -21.13
CA ASP A 212 -6.88 18.65 -21.70
C ASP A 212 -6.86 18.61 -23.24
N ASP A 213 -7.31 19.71 -23.87
CA ASP A 213 -7.34 19.82 -25.33
C ASP A 213 -5.94 19.81 -25.96
N ALA A 214 -4.90 20.23 -25.22
CA ALA A 214 -3.53 20.29 -25.72
C ALA A 214 -2.84 18.91 -25.66
N LYS A 215 -3.28 18.03 -24.75
CA LYS A 215 -2.74 16.67 -24.55
C LYS A 215 -1.23 16.67 -24.42
N ASN A 216 -0.68 17.57 -23.59
CA ASN A 216 0.76 17.66 -23.42
C ASN A 216 1.34 16.31 -22.96
N PRO A 217 2.32 15.71 -23.67
CA PRO A 217 2.89 14.43 -23.30
C PRO A 217 3.60 14.47 -21.95
N LEU A 218 3.33 13.45 -21.12
CA LEU A 218 3.91 13.28 -19.79
C LEU A 218 4.84 12.06 -19.73
N VAL A 219 4.51 10.97 -20.43
CA VAL A 219 5.39 9.81 -20.55
C VAL A 219 5.42 9.36 -22.00
N TRP A 220 6.61 9.22 -22.59
CA TRP A 220 6.78 8.66 -23.92
C TRP A 220 8.10 7.93 -24.08
N GLU A 221 8.19 7.07 -25.10
CA GLU A 221 9.43 6.45 -25.55
C GLU A 221 9.74 6.80 -27.00
N LYS A 222 11.03 6.73 -27.33
CA LYS A 222 11.57 7.01 -28.65
C LYS A 222 12.77 6.11 -28.96
N ASP A 223 12.65 5.30 -30.00
CA ASP A 223 13.75 4.49 -30.53
C ASP A 223 14.88 5.37 -31.07
N TYR A 224 16.13 4.97 -30.77
CA TYR A 224 17.35 5.63 -31.22
C TYR A 224 18.46 4.61 -31.48
N GLY A 225 18.73 4.32 -32.76
CA GLY A 225 19.67 3.28 -33.14
C GLY A 225 19.16 1.90 -32.74
N SER A 226 19.90 1.18 -31.90
CA SER A 226 19.52 -0.14 -31.38
C SER A 226 18.98 -0.11 -29.95
N GLY A 227 18.96 1.07 -29.31
CA GLY A 227 18.37 1.30 -28.00
C GLY A 227 17.28 2.37 -28.08
N HIS A 228 16.88 2.91 -26.94
CA HIS A 228 15.83 3.92 -26.90
C HIS A 228 15.91 4.85 -25.67
N PHE A 229 15.16 5.95 -25.79
CA PHE A 229 14.91 6.89 -24.72
C PHE A 229 13.51 6.69 -24.16
N VAL A 230 13.38 6.75 -22.84
CA VAL A 230 12.11 6.96 -22.15
C VAL A 230 12.19 8.33 -21.47
N ILE A 231 11.13 9.11 -21.61
CA ILE A 231 11.05 10.43 -20.97
C ILE A 231 9.84 10.41 -20.03
N ASP A 232 10.12 10.68 -18.76
CA ASP A 232 9.14 10.96 -17.71
C ASP A 232 9.15 12.46 -17.40
N ASN A 233 8.21 13.15 -18.05
CA ASN A 233 8.03 14.59 -18.02
C ASN A 233 6.93 15.01 -17.02
N LEU A 234 6.64 14.16 -16.03
CA LEU A 234 5.54 14.41 -15.09
C LEU A 234 5.82 15.62 -14.19
N GLY A 235 7.05 15.74 -13.69
CA GLY A 235 7.49 16.87 -12.86
C GLY A 235 7.03 16.85 -11.39
N PHE A 236 6.41 15.76 -10.92
CA PHE A 236 6.08 15.54 -9.51
C PHE A 236 7.01 14.46 -8.95
N TYR A 237 7.62 14.69 -7.79
CA TYR A 237 8.59 13.76 -7.20
C TYR A 237 8.23 13.45 -5.75
N ASN A 238 7.12 12.73 -5.56
CA ASN A 238 6.64 12.32 -4.25
C ASN A 238 6.09 10.89 -4.30
N LYS A 239 5.76 10.35 -3.12
CA LYS A 239 5.29 8.97 -2.98
C LYS A 239 4.04 8.63 -3.79
N SER A 240 3.10 9.58 -3.95
CA SER A 240 1.79 9.31 -4.56
C SER A 240 1.84 9.10 -6.08
N VAL A 241 2.98 9.35 -6.74
CA VAL A 241 3.19 9.14 -8.18
C VAL A 241 4.26 8.10 -8.52
N ARG A 242 4.84 7.41 -7.52
CA ARG A 242 5.91 6.41 -7.72
C ARG A 242 5.54 5.33 -8.74
N GLY A 243 4.27 4.91 -8.79
CA GLY A 243 3.78 3.94 -9.75
C GLY A 243 3.93 4.39 -11.20
N ILE A 244 3.80 5.68 -11.49
CA ILE A 244 4.01 6.23 -12.84
C ILE A 244 5.50 6.16 -13.19
N HIS A 245 6.38 6.61 -12.30
CA HIS A 245 7.84 6.53 -12.50
C HIS A 245 8.37 5.09 -12.63
N ALA A 246 7.85 4.17 -11.81
CA ALA A 246 8.17 2.74 -11.90
C ALA A 246 7.71 2.15 -13.24
N ALA A 247 6.52 2.54 -13.72
CA ALA A 247 6.04 2.15 -15.04
C ALA A 247 6.92 2.72 -16.15
N SER A 248 7.35 3.99 -16.06
CA SER A 248 8.32 4.61 -16.99
C SER A 248 9.64 3.83 -17.01
N TYR A 249 10.20 3.50 -15.84
CA TYR A 249 11.42 2.70 -15.75
C TYR A 249 11.26 1.30 -16.38
N SER A 250 10.10 0.68 -16.23
CA SER A 250 9.80 -0.64 -16.80
C SER A 250 9.78 -0.66 -18.34
N LEU A 251 9.78 0.50 -19.02
CA LEU A 251 9.87 0.61 -20.48
C LEU A 251 11.30 0.51 -21.01
N LEU A 252 12.33 0.62 -20.16
CA LEU A 252 13.74 0.71 -20.61
C LEU A 252 14.30 -0.53 -21.30
N THR A 253 13.67 -1.69 -21.14
CA THR A 253 14.18 -2.94 -21.71
C THR A 253 13.06 -3.69 -22.41
N ASP A 254 13.40 -4.50 -23.42
CA ASP A 254 12.46 -5.39 -24.11
C ASP A 254 11.54 -6.17 -23.17
N ILE A 255 12.08 -6.62 -22.05
CA ILE A 255 11.33 -7.33 -21.00
C ILE A 255 11.75 -6.80 -19.64
N ALA A 256 10.80 -6.30 -18.86
CA ALA A 256 11.01 -5.94 -17.46
C ALA A 256 10.30 -6.95 -16.54
N VAL A 257 11.03 -7.50 -15.57
CA VAL A 257 10.50 -8.38 -14.53
C VAL A 257 10.90 -7.83 -13.17
N TYR A 258 9.93 -7.62 -12.29
CA TYR A 258 10.16 -7.14 -10.92
C TYR A 258 9.14 -7.72 -9.95
N PRO A 259 9.49 -7.94 -8.67
CA PRO A 259 8.58 -8.52 -7.71
C PRO A 259 7.51 -7.53 -7.28
N VAL A 260 6.36 -8.06 -6.87
CA VAL A 260 5.23 -7.35 -6.27
C VAL A 260 4.66 -8.16 -5.11
N ILE A 261 3.89 -7.52 -4.24
CA ILE A 261 3.35 -8.17 -3.02
C ILE A 261 2.08 -8.97 -3.34
N ASN A 262 1.21 -8.43 -4.20
CA ASN A 262 -0.11 -8.96 -4.51
C ASN A 262 -0.98 -9.18 -3.26
N GLY A 263 -1.49 -8.07 -2.70
CA GLY A 263 -2.33 -8.12 -1.50
C GLY A 263 -3.21 -6.88 -1.31
N SER A 264 -4.44 -7.12 -0.86
CA SER A 264 -5.41 -6.12 -0.44
C SER A 264 -5.84 -6.42 0.99
N THR A 265 -5.71 -5.46 1.89
CA THR A 265 -6.15 -5.59 3.28
C THR A 265 -6.95 -4.37 3.70
N TYR A 266 -7.80 -4.58 4.72
CA TYR A 266 -8.68 -3.57 5.29
C TYR A 266 -8.59 -3.61 6.82
N TYR A 267 -7.98 -2.59 7.39
CA TYR A 267 -7.83 -2.42 8.82
C TYR A 267 -9.01 -1.64 9.41
N LEU A 268 -9.47 -2.11 10.57
CA LEU A 268 -10.47 -1.44 11.39
C LEU A 268 -9.78 -1.02 12.69
N ASP A 269 -9.26 0.21 12.69
CA ASP A 269 -8.65 0.82 13.87
C ASP A 269 -9.72 1.00 14.94
N ASP A 270 -9.37 0.86 16.21
CA ASP A 270 -10.33 0.89 17.32
C ASP A 270 -11.50 -0.10 17.17
N PHE A 271 -11.20 -1.34 16.79
CA PHE A 271 -12.24 -2.35 16.64
C PHE A 271 -11.75 -3.78 16.87
N PRO A 272 -12.39 -4.58 17.75
CA PRO A 272 -13.41 -4.19 18.71
C PRO A 272 -12.89 -3.21 19.78
N SER A 273 -13.77 -2.33 20.24
CA SER A 273 -13.47 -1.30 21.24
C SER A 273 -14.72 -0.97 22.07
N PRO A 274 -14.58 -0.15 23.14
CA PRO A 274 -15.73 0.50 23.77
C PRO A 274 -16.52 1.35 22.75
N VAL A 275 -17.68 1.87 23.15
CA VAL A 275 -18.41 2.80 22.26
C VAL A 275 -17.55 4.06 22.08
N PRO A 276 -17.17 4.43 20.84
CA PRO A 276 -16.32 5.59 20.63
C PRO A 276 -17.03 6.87 21.08
N ALA A 277 -16.25 7.80 21.61
CA ALA A 277 -16.72 9.13 21.94
C ALA A 277 -16.76 10.00 20.68
N GLY A 278 -17.72 10.90 20.55
CA GLY A 278 -17.80 11.79 19.41
C GLY A 278 -19.17 12.47 19.27
N ASP A 279 -19.30 13.31 18.23
CA ASP A 279 -20.56 13.99 17.94
C ASP A 279 -21.56 13.05 17.25
N ALA A 280 -22.55 12.60 18.02
CA ALA A 280 -23.62 11.75 17.51
C ALA A 280 -24.68 12.51 16.67
N SER A 281 -24.49 13.79 16.37
CA SER A 281 -25.47 14.63 15.67
C SER A 281 -25.91 14.04 14.33
N PHE A 282 -24.96 13.54 13.52
CA PHE A 282 -25.27 12.99 12.20
C PHE A 282 -25.96 11.62 12.28
N ILE A 283 -25.51 10.73 13.16
CA ILE A 283 -26.20 9.46 13.44
C ILE A 283 -27.64 9.71 13.91
N LYS A 284 -27.82 10.69 14.81
CA LYS A 284 -29.15 11.02 15.32
C LYS A 284 -30.04 11.65 14.26
N ARG A 285 -29.48 12.50 13.40
CA ARG A 285 -30.18 13.12 12.26
C ARG A 285 -30.72 12.05 11.31
N ASP A 286 -29.90 11.06 10.95
CA ASP A 286 -30.19 10.14 9.84
C ASP A 286 -30.88 8.84 10.29
N TYR A 287 -30.54 8.33 11.48
CA TYR A 287 -31.02 7.04 11.98
C TYR A 287 -31.86 7.15 13.26
N ASN A 288 -31.79 8.28 13.97
CA ASN A 288 -32.41 8.47 15.29
C ASN A 288 -32.03 7.35 16.29
N MET A 289 -30.78 6.90 16.22
CA MET A 289 -30.19 5.85 17.06
C MET A 289 -29.19 6.42 18.07
N SER A 290 -28.86 5.64 19.10
CA SER A 290 -27.64 5.87 19.86
C SER A 290 -26.41 5.45 19.04
N VAL A 291 -25.23 5.94 19.40
CA VAL A 291 -23.95 5.53 18.78
C VAL A 291 -23.77 4.01 18.87
N SER A 292 -24.03 3.41 20.04
CA SER A 292 -23.92 1.97 20.25
C SER A 292 -24.87 1.16 19.36
N ASP A 293 -26.14 1.59 19.26
CA ASP A 293 -27.15 0.94 18.43
C ASP A 293 -26.81 1.06 16.95
N PHE A 294 -26.31 2.21 16.51
CA PHE A 294 -25.88 2.43 15.14
C PHE A 294 -24.75 1.48 14.75
N TYR A 295 -23.71 1.34 15.56
CA TYR A 295 -22.62 0.41 15.24
C TYR A 295 -23.08 -1.04 15.14
N THR A 296 -23.95 -1.45 16.05
CA THR A 296 -24.45 -2.83 16.12
C THR A 296 -25.39 -3.17 14.97
N ASN A 297 -26.24 -2.21 14.57
CA ASN A 297 -27.36 -2.48 13.66
C ASN A 297 -27.19 -1.88 12.25
N VAL A 298 -26.19 -1.02 12.03
CA VAL A 298 -25.94 -0.35 10.74
C VAL A 298 -24.50 -0.52 10.29
N TRP A 299 -23.53 0.09 11.00
CA TRP A 299 -22.13 0.13 10.56
C TRP A 299 -21.53 -1.26 10.37
N TRP A 300 -21.57 -2.12 11.40
CA TRP A 300 -21.00 -3.48 11.30
C TRP A 300 -21.73 -4.35 10.27
N PRO A 301 -23.07 -4.39 10.24
CA PRO A 301 -23.80 -5.07 9.17
C PRO A 301 -23.46 -4.57 7.76
N ASP A 302 -23.18 -3.29 7.55
CA ASP A 302 -22.81 -2.77 6.24
C ASP A 302 -21.40 -3.23 5.83
N LEU A 303 -20.44 -3.27 6.76
CA LEU A 303 -19.11 -3.87 6.49
C LEU A 303 -19.21 -5.37 6.20
N LEU A 304 -20.06 -6.11 6.92
CA LEU A 304 -20.30 -7.53 6.61
C LEU A 304 -20.88 -7.74 5.21
N LYS A 305 -21.73 -6.83 4.70
CA LYS A 305 -22.20 -6.90 3.30
C LYS A 305 -21.06 -6.70 2.30
N LEU A 306 -20.11 -5.80 2.60
CA LEU A 306 -18.94 -5.62 1.74
C LEU A 306 -18.02 -6.85 1.77
N HIS A 307 -17.84 -7.46 2.95
CA HIS A 307 -17.19 -8.77 3.07
C HIS A 307 -17.88 -9.83 2.20
N GLU A 308 -19.19 -10.00 2.32
CA GLU A 308 -19.94 -10.99 1.53
C GLU A 308 -19.86 -10.74 0.02
N LYS A 309 -19.85 -9.47 -0.40
CA LYS A 309 -19.87 -9.09 -1.82
C LYS A 309 -18.49 -9.14 -2.49
N TYR A 310 -17.45 -8.70 -1.79
CA TYR A 310 -16.11 -8.53 -2.36
C TYR A 310 -15.05 -9.42 -1.71
N ALA A 311 -15.45 -10.32 -0.80
CA ALA A 311 -14.56 -11.20 -0.04
C ALA A 311 -13.47 -10.44 0.75
N ILE A 312 -13.80 -9.23 1.23
CA ILE A 312 -12.89 -8.42 2.05
C ILE A 312 -12.57 -9.16 3.35
N LYS A 313 -11.29 -9.30 3.68
CA LYS A 313 -10.87 -9.73 5.01
C LYS A 313 -10.54 -8.51 5.85
N TYR A 314 -11.24 -8.36 6.97
CA TYR A 314 -10.99 -7.27 7.91
C TYR A 314 -10.00 -7.69 8.98
N THR A 315 -9.10 -6.79 9.35
CA THR A 315 -8.26 -6.93 10.54
C THR A 315 -8.67 -5.85 11.52
N GLY A 316 -9.21 -6.25 12.67
CA GLY A 316 -9.62 -5.35 13.74
C GLY A 316 -8.51 -5.16 14.77
N LEU A 317 -8.18 -3.92 15.11
CA LEU A 317 -7.13 -3.62 16.05
C LEU A 317 -7.74 -3.13 17.36
N VAL A 318 -7.49 -3.89 18.42
CA VAL A 318 -8.15 -3.68 19.72
C VAL A 318 -7.42 -2.63 20.53
N ILE A 319 -8.21 -1.74 21.11
CA ILE A 319 -7.88 -1.00 22.33
C ILE A 319 -8.78 -1.48 23.47
N GLU A 320 -8.34 -1.35 24.71
CA GLU A 320 -9.13 -1.79 25.86
C GLU A 320 -10.04 -0.67 26.41
N ASN A 321 -9.55 0.57 26.44
CA ASN A 321 -10.29 1.71 26.97
C ASN A 321 -9.80 3.06 26.41
N TYR A 322 -10.31 4.18 26.94
CA TYR A 322 -9.93 5.55 26.58
C TYR A 322 -9.62 6.38 27.84
N GLU A 323 -8.94 5.81 28.84
CA GLU A 323 -8.75 6.49 30.12
C GLU A 323 -7.59 7.51 30.15
N ASP A 324 -6.77 7.52 29.10
CA ASP A 324 -5.61 8.39 28.93
C ASP A 324 -4.61 8.34 30.10
N ASP A 325 -4.57 7.25 30.89
CA ASP A 325 -3.55 7.04 31.92
C ASP A 325 -2.31 6.41 31.28
N THR A 326 -1.21 7.15 31.31
CA THR A 326 0.09 6.76 30.74
C THR A 326 1.16 6.55 31.83
N SER A 327 0.74 6.49 33.10
CA SER A 327 1.64 6.31 34.26
C SER A 327 2.11 4.87 34.44
N GLY A 328 1.49 3.90 33.76
CA GLY A 328 1.70 2.47 33.95
C GLY A 328 0.76 1.83 34.98
N ASN A 329 -0.16 2.61 35.58
CA ASN A 329 -1.29 2.05 36.33
C ASN A 329 -2.28 1.44 35.34
N ILE A 330 -2.48 0.13 35.43
CA ILE A 330 -3.34 -0.61 34.52
C ILE A 330 -4.72 -0.83 35.12
N LYS A 331 -5.76 -0.61 34.31
CA LYS A 331 -7.15 -0.80 34.67
C LYS A 331 -7.90 -1.59 33.61
N ARG A 332 -8.07 -2.88 33.90
CA ARG A 332 -8.81 -3.80 33.04
C ARG A 332 -10.25 -3.32 32.76
N GLN A 333 -10.70 -3.48 31.53
CA GLN A 333 -12.08 -3.26 31.13
C GLN A 333 -12.99 -4.38 31.65
N ASP A 334 -14.02 -4.00 32.42
CA ASP A 334 -14.98 -4.96 32.97
C ASP A 334 -16.10 -5.32 31.98
N ASP A 335 -16.49 -4.37 31.10
CA ASP A 335 -17.55 -4.60 30.11
C ASP A 335 -16.98 -5.19 28.81
N THR A 336 -17.01 -6.52 28.73
CA THR A 336 -16.45 -7.30 27.62
C THR A 336 -17.51 -7.79 26.63
N GLU A 337 -18.79 -7.48 26.83
CA GLU A 337 -19.89 -8.02 26.00
C GLU A 337 -19.76 -7.52 24.55
N ARG A 338 -19.45 -6.24 24.38
CA ARG A 338 -19.26 -5.61 23.06
C ARG A 338 -18.03 -6.17 22.33
N PHE A 339 -16.92 -6.32 23.04
CA PHE A 339 -15.70 -6.94 22.51
C PHE A 339 -15.96 -8.36 22.02
N SER A 340 -16.60 -9.18 22.87
CA SER A 340 -16.92 -10.56 22.53
C SER A 340 -17.86 -10.63 21.32
N TYR A 341 -18.88 -9.78 21.26
CA TYR A 341 -19.81 -9.76 20.13
C TYR A 341 -19.11 -9.45 18.80
N PHE A 342 -18.42 -8.32 18.72
CA PHE A 342 -17.78 -7.88 17.47
C PHE A 342 -16.57 -8.74 17.11
N GLY A 343 -15.74 -9.09 18.08
CA GLY A 343 -14.57 -9.94 17.84
C GLY A 343 -14.97 -11.34 17.37
N ASN A 344 -15.99 -11.96 17.99
CA ASN A 344 -16.48 -13.26 17.52
C ASN A 344 -17.08 -13.17 16.10
N SER A 345 -17.81 -12.11 15.79
CA SER A 345 -18.37 -11.90 14.46
C SER A 345 -17.27 -11.64 13.42
N LEU A 346 -16.28 -10.82 13.74
CA LEU A 346 -15.11 -10.55 12.89
C LEU A 346 -14.37 -11.86 12.55
N LEU A 347 -14.04 -12.65 13.58
CA LEU A 347 -13.35 -13.93 13.41
C LEU A 347 -14.22 -14.97 12.68
N ALA A 348 -15.53 -15.00 12.91
CA ALA A 348 -16.45 -15.91 12.23
C ALA A 348 -16.57 -15.62 10.72
N ASN A 349 -16.27 -14.39 10.31
CA ASN A 349 -16.24 -13.94 8.91
C ASN A 349 -14.81 -13.88 8.34
N GLY A 350 -13.88 -14.67 8.92
CA GLY A 350 -12.51 -14.83 8.38
C GLY A 350 -11.61 -13.62 8.60
N GLY A 351 -11.97 -12.71 9.50
CA GLY A 351 -11.14 -11.59 9.90
C GLY A 351 -10.07 -11.96 10.93
N GLU A 352 -9.28 -10.97 11.32
CA GLU A 352 -8.15 -11.07 12.25
C GLU A 352 -8.26 -10.03 13.37
N ILE A 353 -7.63 -10.31 14.51
CA ILE A 353 -7.51 -9.36 15.63
C ILE A 353 -6.03 -9.01 15.85
N GLY A 354 -5.75 -7.72 16.00
CA GLY A 354 -4.42 -7.18 16.33
C GLY A 354 -4.47 -6.13 17.44
N TYR A 355 -3.38 -5.37 17.57
CA TYR A 355 -3.19 -4.39 18.64
C TYR A 355 -3.26 -2.95 18.10
N HIS A 356 -3.93 -2.05 18.83
CA HIS A 356 -3.92 -0.60 18.57
C HIS A 356 -3.50 0.22 19.80
N GLY A 357 -2.65 -0.34 20.65
CA GLY A 357 -2.34 0.24 21.97
C GLY A 357 -3.44 0.02 22.99
N TYR A 358 -3.12 0.19 24.28
CA TYR A 358 -4.04 -0.16 25.37
C TYR A 358 -5.20 0.83 25.54
N ASN A 359 -4.89 2.13 25.50
CA ASN A 359 -5.87 3.19 25.73
C ASN A 359 -5.83 4.30 24.67
N HIS A 360 -5.47 3.95 23.44
CA HIS A 360 -5.32 4.87 22.30
C HIS A 360 -4.25 5.97 22.50
N GLN A 361 -3.30 5.75 23.41
CA GLN A 361 -2.14 6.63 23.59
C GLN A 361 -0.92 6.08 22.84
N PRO A 362 -0.29 6.86 21.93
CA PRO A 362 0.89 6.40 21.20
C PRO A 362 2.04 6.01 22.13
N PHE A 363 2.82 5.00 21.75
CA PHE A 363 4.02 4.61 22.50
C PHE A 363 5.17 5.60 22.23
N SER A 364 5.16 6.68 22.99
CA SER A 364 6.16 7.74 22.99
C SER A 364 6.50 8.20 24.41
N LEU A 365 7.76 8.59 24.62
CA LEU A 365 8.23 9.19 25.87
C LEU A 365 8.13 10.72 25.82
N ASP A 366 8.55 11.39 26.89
CA ASP A 366 8.50 12.85 27.07
C ASP A 366 9.41 13.65 26.10
N ASN A 367 10.21 12.96 25.28
CA ASN A 367 10.97 13.55 24.18
C ASN A 367 10.13 13.82 22.93
N VAL A 368 8.90 13.30 22.85
CA VAL A 368 7.96 13.59 21.77
C VAL A 368 7.03 14.73 22.20
N ASP A 369 7.04 15.81 21.43
CA ASP A 369 6.10 16.92 21.59
C ASP A 369 4.98 16.80 20.56
N TYR A 370 3.77 16.50 21.03
CA TYR A 370 2.59 16.38 20.17
C TYR A 370 2.06 17.73 19.68
N GLY A 371 2.48 18.83 20.29
CA GLY A 371 2.07 20.19 19.93
C GLY A 371 0.55 20.36 19.80
N ASP A 372 0.15 21.21 18.87
CA ASP A 372 -1.27 21.46 18.55
C ASP A 372 -1.86 20.39 17.62
N ILE A 373 -1.04 19.46 17.11
CA ILE A 373 -1.48 18.38 16.22
C ILE A 373 -2.32 17.36 17.00
N TYR A 374 -1.82 16.92 18.17
CA TYR A 374 -2.55 16.02 19.07
C TYR A 374 -2.58 16.55 20.51
N PRO A 375 -3.36 17.61 20.78
CA PRO A 375 -3.30 18.36 22.05
C PRO A 375 -3.79 17.55 23.27
N ASN A 376 -4.49 16.43 23.04
CA ASN A 376 -5.03 15.57 24.09
C ASN A 376 -4.15 14.34 24.36
N TYR A 377 -3.13 14.10 23.55
CA TYR A 377 -2.24 12.95 23.75
C TYR A 377 -1.25 13.20 24.87
N LYS A 378 -0.94 12.11 25.57
CA LYS A 378 0.00 12.10 26.69
C LYS A 378 1.12 11.13 26.37
N THR A 379 2.32 11.48 26.80
CA THR A 379 3.47 10.60 26.70
C THR A 379 3.47 9.62 27.87
N TRP A 380 4.06 8.44 27.66
CA TRP A 380 4.20 7.42 28.70
C TRP A 380 5.30 7.78 29.67
N ALA A 381 5.08 7.46 30.95
CA ALA A 381 6.03 7.78 32.02
C ALA A 381 7.37 7.06 31.86
N SER A 382 7.37 5.86 31.25
CA SER A 382 8.56 5.09 30.91
C SER A 382 8.24 3.98 29.91
N THR A 383 9.28 3.32 29.38
CA THR A 383 9.11 2.13 28.54
C THR A 383 8.49 0.96 29.30
N GLU A 384 8.70 0.85 30.62
CA GLU A 384 8.03 -0.14 31.46
C GLU A 384 6.52 0.13 31.56
N ALA A 385 6.10 1.40 31.58
CA ALA A 385 4.69 1.75 31.57
C ALA A 385 4.02 1.36 30.23
N MET A 386 4.70 1.60 29.10
CA MET A 386 4.24 1.12 27.78
C MET A 386 4.14 -0.41 27.73
N ALA A 387 5.18 -1.11 28.22
CA ALA A 387 5.20 -2.57 28.22
C ALA A 387 4.10 -3.15 29.13
N ALA A 388 3.84 -2.53 30.29
CA ALA A 388 2.76 -2.94 31.19
C ALA A 388 1.39 -2.82 30.51
N SER A 389 1.16 -1.76 29.73
CA SER A 389 -0.12 -1.55 29.06
C SER A 389 -0.34 -2.53 27.90
N LEU A 390 0.70 -2.79 27.09
CA LEU A 390 0.61 -3.79 26.04
C LEU A 390 0.49 -5.22 26.58
N THR A 391 1.14 -5.52 27.71
CA THR A 391 0.98 -6.81 28.41
C THR A 391 -0.45 -7.02 28.87
N GLU A 392 -1.10 -5.97 29.39
CA GLU A 392 -2.52 -6.06 29.75
C GLU A 392 -3.39 -6.31 28.53
N LEU A 393 -3.20 -5.53 27.45
CA LEU A 393 -3.97 -5.68 26.22
C LEU A 393 -3.83 -7.10 25.63
N ASP A 394 -2.61 -7.65 25.58
CA ASP A 394 -2.35 -9.04 25.16
C ASP A 394 -3.10 -10.05 26.05
N SER A 395 -3.06 -9.87 27.37
CA SER A 395 -3.81 -10.69 28.33
C SER A 395 -5.34 -10.56 28.14
N PHE A 396 -5.83 -9.36 27.87
CA PHE A 396 -7.23 -9.07 27.59
C PHE A 396 -7.72 -9.79 26.32
N ILE A 397 -7.00 -9.64 25.21
CA ILE A 397 -7.31 -10.32 23.95
C ILE A 397 -7.28 -11.84 24.13
N LYS A 398 -6.27 -12.40 24.81
CA LYS A 398 -6.16 -13.85 25.06
C LYS A 398 -7.28 -14.41 25.93
N GLU A 399 -7.80 -13.64 26.88
CA GLU A 399 -8.95 -14.06 27.68
C GLU A 399 -10.22 -14.16 26.82
N LEU A 400 -10.46 -13.17 25.96
CA LEU A 400 -11.65 -13.12 25.12
C LEU A 400 -11.59 -14.08 23.93
N PHE A 401 -10.41 -14.23 23.34
CA PHE A 401 -10.17 -14.99 22.11
C PHE A 401 -9.00 -15.98 22.28
N PRO A 402 -9.14 -17.04 23.09
CA PRO A 402 -8.01 -17.89 23.49
C PRO A 402 -7.39 -18.75 22.37
N ASN A 403 -8.00 -18.79 21.19
CA ASN A 403 -7.57 -19.64 20.08
C ASN A 403 -6.95 -18.87 18.90
N ILE A 404 -6.75 -17.55 19.04
CA ILE A 404 -6.10 -16.73 18.00
C ILE A 404 -4.65 -16.48 18.35
N GLU A 405 -3.86 -16.17 17.32
CA GLU A 405 -2.55 -15.55 17.45
C GLU A 405 -2.68 -14.10 17.00
N THR A 406 -1.91 -13.21 17.65
CA THR A 406 -1.96 -11.77 17.42
C THR A 406 -0.56 -11.25 17.12
N SER A 407 -0.36 -10.74 15.92
CA SER A 407 0.96 -10.41 15.38
C SER A 407 1.07 -9.06 14.67
N VAL A 408 -0.05 -8.35 14.49
CA VAL A 408 -0.09 -7.01 13.87
C VAL A 408 -0.27 -5.94 14.94
N TYR A 409 0.56 -4.91 14.89
CA TYR A 409 0.42 -3.71 15.71
C TYR A 409 0.23 -2.48 14.81
N ILE A 410 -0.70 -1.62 15.20
CA ILE A 410 -0.93 -0.32 14.57
C ILE A 410 -0.75 0.75 15.65
N PRO A 411 0.20 1.69 15.49
CA PRO A 411 0.35 2.76 16.46
C PRO A 411 -0.85 3.72 16.41
N PRO A 412 -1.41 4.12 17.57
CA PRO A 412 -2.44 5.16 17.62
C PRO A 412 -2.02 6.41 16.85
N SER A 413 -2.90 6.88 15.95
CA SER A 413 -2.64 7.98 15.02
C SER A 413 -1.33 7.86 14.21
N ASN A 414 -0.86 6.63 13.99
CA ASN A 414 0.39 6.31 13.32
C ASN A 414 1.64 6.84 14.02
N VAL A 415 1.56 7.21 15.31
CA VAL A 415 2.71 7.74 16.06
C VAL A 415 3.42 6.63 16.83
N LEU A 416 4.71 6.47 16.59
CA LEU A 416 5.55 5.50 17.31
C LEU A 416 6.95 6.06 17.48
N SER A 417 7.40 6.25 18.73
CA SER A 417 8.78 6.68 18.98
C SER A 417 9.77 5.53 18.78
N ALA A 418 11.05 5.86 18.63
CA ALA A 418 12.11 4.85 18.51
C ALA A 418 12.17 3.93 19.75
N GLU A 419 11.94 4.48 20.95
CA GLU A 419 11.89 3.72 22.21
C GLU A 419 10.66 2.82 22.27
N GLY A 420 9.50 3.30 21.81
CA GLY A 420 8.29 2.50 21.67
C GLY A 420 8.50 1.33 20.71
N ARG A 421 9.07 1.59 19.53
CA ARG A 421 9.41 0.55 18.54
C ARG A 421 10.39 -0.47 19.10
N GLN A 422 11.45 -0.03 19.76
CA GLN A 422 12.43 -0.92 20.40
C GLN A 422 11.79 -1.79 21.48
N MET A 423 10.85 -1.25 22.26
CA MET A 423 10.09 -1.99 23.25
C MET A 423 9.25 -3.10 22.61
N LEU A 424 8.54 -2.81 21.51
CA LEU A 424 7.78 -3.81 20.75
C LEU A 424 8.68 -4.97 20.29
N VAL A 425 9.78 -4.65 19.62
CA VAL A 425 10.71 -5.63 19.04
C VAL A 425 11.35 -6.51 20.11
N SER A 426 11.78 -5.91 21.23
CA SER A 426 12.56 -6.62 22.26
C SER A 426 11.72 -7.38 23.27
N GLN A 427 10.50 -6.91 23.57
CA GLN A 427 9.67 -7.46 24.65
C GLN A 427 8.43 -8.21 24.13
N PHE A 428 7.97 -7.91 22.92
CA PHE A 428 6.77 -8.49 22.33
C PHE A 428 7.07 -9.16 20.98
N PRO A 429 7.94 -10.20 20.94
CA PRO A 429 8.35 -10.84 19.70
C PRO A 429 7.22 -11.59 18.98
N GLN A 430 6.03 -11.72 19.58
CA GLN A 430 4.82 -12.18 18.90
C GLN A 430 4.29 -11.15 17.89
N ILE A 431 4.56 -9.85 18.10
CA ILE A 431 4.28 -8.80 17.12
C ILE A 431 5.33 -8.94 16.01
N LYS A 432 4.87 -9.34 14.83
CA LYS A 432 5.71 -9.58 13.66
C LYS A 432 5.70 -8.41 12.69
N SER A 433 4.65 -7.59 12.74
CA SER A 433 4.47 -6.49 11.80
C SER A 433 3.91 -5.24 12.45
N ILE A 434 4.34 -4.09 11.92
CA ILE A 434 3.77 -2.79 12.21
C ILE A 434 3.11 -2.26 10.95
N ALA A 435 1.85 -1.84 11.05
CA ALA A 435 1.15 -1.12 10.00
C ALA A 435 0.90 0.31 10.48
N SER A 436 1.57 1.28 9.88
CA SER A 436 1.53 2.71 10.24
C SER A 436 1.31 3.54 8.97
N ASN A 437 2.09 4.57 8.67
CA ASN A 437 1.82 5.48 7.54
C ASN A 437 2.81 5.30 6.40
N TYR A 438 2.33 5.34 5.15
CA TYR A 438 3.22 5.42 3.98
C TYR A 438 3.83 6.81 3.83
N PHE A 439 3.04 7.85 4.12
CA PHE A 439 3.44 9.24 3.93
C PHE A 439 4.20 9.78 5.14
N SER A 440 5.17 10.64 4.87
CA SER A 440 5.97 11.29 5.89
C SER A 440 5.24 12.52 6.42
N ASP A 441 4.82 12.46 7.70
CA ASP A 441 4.25 13.57 8.45
C ASP A 441 5.05 13.79 9.75
N ASP A 442 4.97 14.99 10.35
CA ASP A 442 5.83 15.44 11.46
C ASP A 442 5.97 14.47 12.64
N LEU A 443 4.90 13.71 12.95
CA LEU A 443 4.85 12.76 14.07
C LEU A 443 4.63 11.30 13.63
N ALA A 444 4.35 11.07 12.34
CA ALA A 444 3.99 9.75 11.87
C ALA A 444 5.22 8.85 11.76
N TYR A 445 5.11 7.63 12.29
CA TYR A 445 6.02 6.55 12.01
C TYR A 445 5.82 6.10 10.56
N SER A 446 6.67 6.64 9.71
CA SER A 446 6.59 6.52 8.26
C SER A 446 7.36 5.29 7.81
N GLN A 447 6.81 4.53 6.88
CA GLN A 447 7.36 3.23 6.46
C GLN A 447 7.44 3.11 4.94
N GLU A 448 8.22 2.13 4.51
CA GLU A 448 8.16 1.50 3.19
C GLU A 448 7.70 0.04 3.37
N PHE A 449 7.40 -0.68 2.28
CA PHE A 449 7.12 -2.11 2.37
C PHE A 449 8.42 -2.91 2.47
N GLU A 450 8.82 -3.30 3.69
CA GLU A 450 10.12 -3.93 3.90
C GLU A 450 10.19 -4.86 5.11
N ILE A 451 11.29 -5.60 5.20
CA ILE A 451 11.77 -6.20 6.45
C ILE A 451 12.90 -5.30 6.96
N ALA A 452 12.65 -4.64 8.09
CA ALA A 452 13.66 -3.83 8.77
C ALA A 452 14.83 -4.68 9.29
N ASP A 453 15.96 -4.06 9.61
CA ASP A 453 17.18 -4.76 10.04
C ASP A 453 17.03 -5.57 11.34
N ASP A 454 15.99 -5.29 12.13
CA ASP A 454 15.66 -6.07 13.33
C ASP A 454 14.58 -7.14 13.11
N GLY A 455 14.23 -7.40 11.84
CA GLY A 455 13.28 -8.43 11.43
C GLY A 455 11.81 -8.01 11.52
N MET A 456 11.51 -6.77 11.93
CA MET A 456 10.14 -6.25 11.91
C MET A 456 9.66 -6.08 10.47
N ILE A 457 8.44 -6.51 10.19
CA ILE A 457 7.81 -6.35 8.88
C ILE A 457 7.05 -5.02 8.88
N GLU A 458 7.39 -4.15 7.95
CA GLU A 458 6.78 -2.84 7.79
C GLU A 458 5.74 -2.92 6.66
N GLN A 459 4.48 -2.57 6.95
CA GLN A 459 3.37 -2.62 5.99
C GLN A 459 2.50 -1.34 6.08
N PRO A 460 2.96 -0.23 5.50
CA PRO A 460 2.32 1.08 5.64
C PRO A 460 0.90 1.17 5.08
N ARG A 461 0.06 1.96 5.75
CA ARG A 461 -1.20 2.49 5.25
C ARG A 461 -0.96 3.38 4.04
N THR A 462 -1.56 3.01 2.91
CA THR A 462 -1.49 3.79 1.68
C THR A 462 -2.74 4.65 1.50
N VAL A 463 -3.89 4.19 1.99
CA VAL A 463 -5.18 4.88 1.86
C VAL A 463 -6.03 4.71 3.11
N SER A 464 -6.95 5.63 3.38
CA SER A 464 -7.82 5.56 4.56
C SER A 464 -9.17 6.23 4.38
N GLY A 465 -10.11 5.91 5.26
CA GLY A 465 -11.44 6.52 5.33
C GLY A 465 -12.40 5.99 4.26
N THR A 466 -13.62 6.52 4.26
CA THR A 466 -14.71 6.06 3.39
C THR A 466 -14.97 6.95 2.17
N ILE A 467 -14.29 8.09 2.11
CA ILE A 467 -14.41 9.05 1.00
C ILE A 467 -13.00 9.30 0.47
N TRP A 468 -12.68 8.75 -0.70
CA TRP A 468 -11.40 8.99 -1.34
C TRP A 468 -11.45 10.26 -2.18
N ASP A 469 -10.65 11.24 -1.80
CA ASP A 469 -10.37 12.42 -2.59
C ASP A 469 -9.48 12.09 -3.81
N ASP A 470 -9.16 13.13 -4.58
CA ASP A 470 -8.39 12.98 -5.81
C ASP A 470 -6.94 12.50 -5.52
N TYR A 471 -6.32 12.94 -4.42
CA TYR A 471 -5.00 12.50 -3.97
C TYR A 471 -4.98 11.02 -3.57
N THR A 472 -5.97 10.58 -2.80
CA THR A 472 -6.11 9.19 -2.33
C THR A 472 -6.33 8.25 -3.53
N LYS A 473 -7.11 8.66 -4.52
CA LYS A 473 -7.33 7.88 -5.75
C LYS A 473 -6.06 7.76 -6.59
N LEU A 474 -5.29 8.82 -6.73
CA LEU A 474 -3.99 8.79 -7.41
C LEU A 474 -3.01 7.87 -6.67
N THR A 475 -2.96 7.96 -5.34
CA THR A 475 -2.13 7.10 -4.50
C THR A 475 -2.51 5.62 -4.65
N ALA A 476 -3.80 5.29 -4.57
CA ALA A 476 -4.26 3.91 -4.77
C ALA A 476 -3.87 3.37 -6.15
N PHE A 477 -4.00 4.19 -7.20
CA PHE A 477 -3.56 3.84 -8.55
C PHE A 477 -2.04 3.64 -8.65
N SER A 478 -1.27 4.52 -8.00
CA SER A 478 0.20 4.44 -7.95
C SER A 478 0.64 3.13 -7.31
N GLU A 479 0.15 2.83 -6.11
CA GLU A 479 0.51 1.63 -5.34
C GLU A 479 0.07 0.32 -6.02
N LEU A 480 -1.04 0.37 -6.77
CA LEU A 480 -1.45 -0.74 -7.61
C LEU A 480 -0.43 -1.07 -8.71
N ASN A 481 0.34 -0.09 -9.19
CA ASN A 481 1.25 -0.27 -10.31
C ASN A 481 2.73 -0.46 -9.93
N ILE A 482 3.13 -0.16 -8.69
CA ILE A 482 4.47 -0.46 -8.17
C ILE A 482 4.48 -1.71 -7.28
N HIS A 483 3.62 -1.79 -6.26
CA HIS A 483 3.60 -2.88 -5.29
C HIS A 483 2.51 -3.92 -5.57
N PHE A 484 1.52 -3.57 -6.40
CA PHE A 484 0.28 -4.34 -6.59
C PHE A 484 -0.41 -4.59 -5.24
N VAL A 485 -0.65 -3.50 -4.51
CA VAL A 485 -1.21 -3.51 -3.15
C VAL A 485 -2.34 -2.50 -2.98
N ASN A 486 -3.30 -2.87 -2.14
CA ASN A 486 -4.22 -1.93 -1.48
C ASN A 486 -4.12 -2.13 0.04
N ASN A 487 -3.65 -1.11 0.77
CA ASN A 487 -3.58 -1.17 2.23
C ASN A 487 -4.45 -0.07 2.84
N HIS A 488 -5.71 -0.43 3.15
CA HIS A 488 -6.75 0.52 3.53
C HIS A 488 -7.09 0.46 5.02
N PHE A 489 -7.34 1.63 5.62
CA PHE A 489 -7.69 1.77 7.03
C PHE A 489 -9.01 2.53 7.19
N MET A 490 -9.85 2.09 8.12
CA MET A 490 -11.11 2.72 8.47
C MET A 490 -11.26 2.78 9.98
N HIS A 491 -11.92 3.81 10.49
CA HIS A 491 -12.25 3.91 11.90
C HIS A 491 -13.78 3.89 12.10
N PRO A 492 -14.28 3.27 13.18
CA PRO A 492 -15.68 3.38 13.55
C PRO A 492 -16.13 4.84 13.71
N ASP A 493 -15.30 5.69 14.32
CA ASP A 493 -15.61 7.11 14.60
C ASP A 493 -15.60 8.02 13.36
N ASP A 494 -15.24 7.52 12.17
CA ASP A 494 -15.39 8.27 10.92
C ASP A 494 -16.84 8.77 10.74
N ALA A 495 -17.83 8.01 11.21
CA ALA A 495 -19.26 8.38 11.17
C ALA A 495 -19.67 9.46 12.19
N LEU A 496 -18.74 9.90 13.04
CA LEU A 496 -18.91 10.93 14.08
C LEU A 496 -18.11 12.21 13.78
N ASP A 497 -17.16 12.15 12.86
CA ASP A 497 -16.20 13.22 12.56
C ASP A 497 -16.58 13.95 11.26
N GLU A 498 -16.85 15.26 11.37
CA GLU A 498 -17.22 16.10 10.22
C GLU A 498 -16.08 16.18 9.19
N ASP A 499 -14.83 16.23 9.62
CA ASP A 499 -13.65 16.32 8.75
C ASP A 499 -13.41 15.00 8.00
N ARG A 500 -13.90 13.88 8.54
CA ARG A 500 -13.89 12.56 7.88
C ARG A 500 -15.15 12.26 7.08
N GLY A 501 -16.03 13.26 6.92
CA GLY A 501 -17.18 13.19 6.04
C GLY A 501 -18.51 12.83 6.72
N ALA A 502 -18.58 12.76 8.06
CA ALA A 502 -19.81 12.42 8.77
C ALA A 502 -21.00 13.34 8.43
N ALA A 503 -20.72 14.60 8.06
CA ALA A 503 -21.74 15.55 7.61
C ALA A 503 -22.55 15.04 6.40
N ASN A 504 -21.93 14.24 5.52
CA ASN A 504 -22.58 13.63 4.36
C ASN A 504 -23.58 12.54 4.74
N GLY A 505 -23.45 11.96 5.94
CA GLY A 505 -24.24 10.84 6.43
C GLY A 505 -23.68 9.48 6.02
N TRP A 506 -23.74 8.49 6.92
CA TRP A 506 -23.12 7.16 6.75
C TRP A 506 -23.53 6.46 5.45
N ALA A 507 -24.80 6.53 5.06
CA ALA A 507 -25.28 5.89 3.83
C ALA A 507 -24.50 6.35 2.57
N LYS A 508 -24.11 7.63 2.49
CA LYS A 508 -23.30 8.13 1.38
C LYS A 508 -21.83 7.77 1.52
N MET A 509 -21.32 7.78 2.74
CA MET A 509 -19.93 7.40 3.04
C MET A 509 -19.69 5.95 2.61
N ILE A 510 -20.55 5.02 3.03
CA ILE A 510 -20.40 3.61 2.69
C ILE A 510 -20.67 3.34 1.20
N GLU A 511 -21.58 4.08 0.56
CA GLU A 511 -21.80 4.01 -0.90
C GLU A 511 -20.56 4.47 -1.69
N SER A 512 -19.92 5.56 -1.25
CA SER A 512 -18.67 6.05 -1.84
C SER A 512 -17.57 5.00 -1.72
N PHE A 513 -17.37 4.49 -0.50
CA PHE A 513 -16.36 3.46 -0.24
C PHE A 513 -16.60 2.18 -1.04
N GLU A 514 -17.86 1.73 -1.15
CA GLU A 514 -18.23 0.60 -2.02
C GLU A 514 -17.85 0.86 -3.49
N GLY A 515 -18.01 2.10 -3.97
CA GLY A 515 -17.58 2.51 -5.31
C GLY A 515 -16.07 2.39 -5.51
N ASP A 516 -15.28 2.81 -4.51
CA ASP A 516 -13.82 2.72 -4.55
C ASP A 516 -13.34 1.24 -4.50
N VAL A 517 -13.96 0.41 -3.65
CA VAL A 517 -13.72 -1.05 -3.62
C VAL A 517 -14.09 -1.70 -4.96
N ALA A 518 -15.23 -1.33 -5.55
CA ALA A 518 -15.65 -1.86 -6.84
C ALA A 518 -14.70 -1.47 -7.97
N TRP A 519 -14.17 -0.24 -7.95
CA TRP A 519 -13.13 0.20 -8.89
C TRP A 519 -11.84 -0.63 -8.74
N LEU A 520 -11.38 -0.86 -7.51
CA LEU A 520 -10.19 -1.66 -7.24
C LEU A 520 -10.36 -3.09 -7.77
N GLN A 521 -11.47 -3.74 -7.45
CA GLN A 521 -11.78 -5.10 -7.89
C GLN A 521 -11.93 -5.23 -9.41
N ALA A 522 -12.49 -4.20 -10.06
CA ALA A 522 -12.59 -4.17 -11.52
C ALA A 522 -11.23 -3.93 -12.20
N SER A 523 -10.36 -3.13 -11.58
CA SER A 523 -9.05 -2.78 -12.14
C SER A 523 -8.03 -3.90 -11.93
N ALA A 524 -8.09 -4.61 -10.80
CA ALA A 524 -7.16 -5.67 -10.42
C ALA A 524 -7.89 -6.89 -9.83
N PRO A 525 -8.59 -7.68 -10.66
CA PRO A 525 -9.34 -8.85 -10.20
C PRO A 525 -8.47 -9.95 -9.62
N ASP A 526 -7.17 -9.97 -9.94
CA ASP A 526 -6.19 -10.93 -9.41
C ASP A 526 -5.61 -10.50 -8.05
N LEU A 527 -5.99 -9.34 -7.52
CA LEU A 527 -5.51 -8.84 -6.23
C LEU A 527 -6.10 -9.66 -5.08
N ARG A 528 -5.23 -10.26 -4.25
CA ARG A 528 -5.65 -11.17 -3.17
C ARG A 528 -6.19 -10.40 -1.96
N ASN A 529 -7.36 -10.76 -1.44
CA ASN A 529 -7.83 -10.24 -0.15
C ASN A 529 -7.18 -11.02 1.01
N LEU A 530 -6.41 -10.30 1.82
CA LEU A 530 -5.57 -10.83 2.89
C LEU A 530 -5.94 -10.18 4.24
N THR A 531 -5.75 -10.90 5.33
CA THR A 531 -5.67 -10.28 6.67
C THR A 531 -4.35 -9.50 6.82
N GLY A 532 -4.18 -8.75 7.91
CA GLY A 532 -2.97 -7.98 8.17
C GLY A 532 -1.72 -8.85 8.34
N SER A 533 -1.83 -10.02 8.97
CA SER A 533 -0.71 -10.96 9.07
C SER A 533 -0.41 -11.65 7.74
N GLU A 534 -1.44 -11.99 6.96
CA GLU A 534 -1.27 -12.55 5.62
C GLU A 534 -0.58 -11.54 4.67
N LEU A 535 -0.93 -10.25 4.75
CA LEU A 535 -0.23 -9.19 4.02
C LEU A 535 1.22 -9.07 4.48
N ALA A 536 1.49 -9.06 5.79
CA ALA A 536 2.86 -9.06 6.31
C ALA A 536 3.68 -10.27 5.82
N GLY A 537 3.08 -11.46 5.78
CA GLY A 537 3.71 -12.65 5.20
C GLY A 537 3.99 -12.52 3.70
N ALA A 538 3.13 -11.83 2.95
CA ALA A 538 3.35 -11.51 1.54
C ALA A 538 4.49 -10.47 1.37
N VAL A 539 4.53 -9.44 2.23
CA VAL A 539 5.62 -8.47 2.28
C VAL A 539 6.95 -9.17 2.55
N GLN A 540 7.01 -10.17 3.45
CA GLN A 540 8.26 -10.91 3.68
C GLN A 540 8.79 -11.59 2.42
N ARG A 541 7.91 -12.31 1.71
CA ARG A 541 8.27 -13.03 0.46
C ARG A 541 8.72 -12.05 -0.62
N TYR A 542 8.03 -10.92 -0.74
CA TYR A 542 8.41 -9.81 -1.61
C TYR A 542 9.79 -9.23 -1.23
N ALA A 543 9.96 -8.85 0.05
CA ALA A 543 11.13 -8.15 0.60
C ALA A 543 12.45 -8.86 0.29
N ILE A 544 12.47 -10.20 0.41
CA ILE A 544 13.71 -10.98 0.30
C ILE A 544 14.02 -11.48 -1.10
N LEU A 545 13.05 -11.41 -2.03
CA LEU A 545 13.22 -12.01 -3.35
C LEU A 545 14.30 -11.28 -4.15
N LYS A 546 15.23 -12.04 -4.73
CA LYS A 546 16.12 -11.52 -5.78
C LYS A 546 15.69 -12.11 -7.10
N VAL A 547 15.56 -11.25 -8.11
CA VAL A 547 15.10 -11.63 -9.43
C VAL A 547 16.25 -11.50 -10.41
N SER A 548 16.52 -12.57 -11.15
CA SER A 548 17.41 -12.54 -12.30
C SER A 548 16.70 -13.09 -13.51
N GLN A 549 16.97 -12.52 -14.68
CA GLN A 549 16.34 -12.94 -15.93
C GLN A 549 17.38 -13.13 -17.03
N THR A 550 17.13 -14.11 -17.89
CA THR A 550 17.87 -14.27 -19.15
C THR A 550 16.89 -14.48 -20.29
N GLN A 551 17.14 -13.81 -21.41
CA GLN A 551 16.30 -13.89 -22.59
C GLN A 551 17.08 -14.48 -23.76
N ASN A 552 16.41 -15.31 -24.55
CA ASN A 552 16.78 -15.63 -25.92
C ASN A 552 15.56 -15.43 -26.83
N GLU A 553 15.74 -15.61 -28.14
CA GLU A 553 14.72 -15.32 -29.17
C GLU A 553 13.33 -15.90 -28.85
N ASN A 554 13.25 -17.09 -28.24
CA ASN A 554 11.98 -17.79 -28.05
C ASN A 554 11.63 -18.04 -26.57
N ARG A 555 12.39 -17.47 -25.62
CA ARG A 555 12.24 -17.81 -24.21
C ARG A 555 12.78 -16.74 -23.27
N LEU A 556 11.99 -16.45 -22.25
CA LEU A 556 12.39 -15.77 -21.02
C LEU A 556 12.58 -16.83 -19.93
N ALA A 557 13.73 -16.85 -19.29
CA ALA A 557 14.01 -17.64 -18.08
C ALA A 557 14.21 -16.69 -16.90
N ILE A 558 13.51 -16.98 -15.79
CA ILE A 558 13.55 -16.19 -14.55
C ILE A 558 14.02 -17.11 -13.43
N GLU A 559 15.04 -16.69 -12.71
CA GLU A 559 15.54 -17.37 -11.52
C GLU A 559 15.32 -16.48 -10.31
N LEU A 560 14.76 -17.06 -9.25
CA LEU A 560 14.38 -16.40 -8.01
C LEU A 560 15.26 -16.94 -6.86
N GLU A 561 16.16 -16.11 -6.36
CA GLU A 561 16.87 -16.41 -5.12
C GLU A 561 16.02 -15.98 -3.91
N ASN A 562 16.20 -16.66 -2.78
CA ASN A 562 15.35 -16.55 -1.59
C ASN A 562 13.87 -16.89 -1.85
N PHE A 563 13.59 -17.71 -2.86
CA PHE A 563 12.25 -18.28 -3.08
C PHE A 563 11.94 -19.34 -2.00
N HIS A 564 10.73 -19.28 -1.44
CA HIS A 564 10.27 -20.24 -0.42
C HIS A 564 9.16 -21.15 -0.95
N ASP A 565 7.99 -20.59 -1.23
CA ASP A 565 6.76 -21.33 -1.55
C ASP A 565 5.98 -20.70 -2.72
N GLU A 566 5.83 -19.38 -2.71
CA GLU A 566 5.25 -18.59 -3.80
C GLU A 566 5.91 -17.22 -3.90
N ALA A 567 5.83 -16.62 -5.09
CA ALA A 567 6.18 -15.22 -5.32
C ALA A 567 5.32 -14.63 -6.44
N TYR A 568 5.13 -13.31 -6.41
CA TYR A 568 4.42 -12.58 -7.45
C TYR A 568 5.35 -11.58 -8.12
N LEU A 569 5.30 -11.52 -9.44
CA LEU A 569 6.12 -10.61 -10.23
C LEU A 569 5.27 -9.96 -11.32
N MET A 570 5.55 -8.69 -11.60
CA MET A 570 5.11 -8.04 -12.83
C MET A 570 6.07 -8.44 -13.95
N VAL A 571 5.51 -8.79 -15.10
CA VAL A 571 6.25 -9.07 -16.33
C VAL A 571 5.71 -8.15 -17.41
N ARG A 572 6.52 -7.20 -17.87
CA ARG A 572 6.19 -6.33 -19.00
C ARG A 572 6.98 -6.76 -20.23
N LEU A 573 6.28 -7.05 -21.33
CA LEU A 573 6.86 -7.42 -22.62
C LEU A 573 6.79 -6.22 -23.57
N ASN A 574 7.81 -5.35 -23.55
CA ASN A 574 7.84 -4.13 -24.37
C ASN A 574 8.10 -4.40 -25.85
N ASN A 575 8.73 -5.53 -26.16
CA ASN A 575 8.80 -6.02 -27.53
C ASN A 575 7.46 -6.59 -28.02
N ASP A 576 7.39 -6.92 -29.31
CA ASP A 576 6.18 -7.48 -29.92
C ASP A 576 5.88 -8.93 -29.50
N ALA A 577 6.74 -9.54 -28.67
CA ALA A 577 6.61 -10.94 -28.28
C ALA A 577 5.33 -11.19 -27.48
N LYS A 578 4.74 -12.37 -27.69
CA LYS A 578 3.58 -12.84 -26.92
C LYS A 578 3.97 -14.02 -26.04
N PRO A 579 3.51 -14.06 -24.77
CA PRO A 579 3.83 -15.18 -23.91
C PRO A 579 3.13 -16.45 -24.41
N GLY A 580 3.90 -17.53 -24.48
CA GLY A 580 3.47 -18.87 -24.81
C GLY A 580 3.26 -19.72 -23.57
N SER A 581 3.73 -20.97 -23.61
CA SER A 581 3.63 -21.84 -22.44
C SER A 581 4.54 -21.36 -21.30
N VAL A 582 4.05 -21.56 -20.06
CA VAL A 582 4.76 -21.19 -18.84
C VAL A 582 5.01 -22.45 -18.02
N SER A 583 6.23 -22.60 -17.51
CA SER A 583 6.62 -23.64 -16.55
C SER A 583 7.19 -22.99 -15.29
N GLY A 584 6.92 -23.57 -14.12
CA GLY A 584 7.35 -23.02 -12.83
C GLY A 584 6.39 -21.99 -12.23
N GLY A 585 5.29 -21.65 -12.91
CA GLY A 585 4.28 -20.71 -12.43
C GLY A 585 3.11 -20.58 -13.40
N ASP A 586 2.23 -19.62 -13.13
CA ASP A 586 1.13 -19.20 -14.01
C ASP A 586 1.28 -17.71 -14.37
N LEU A 587 0.88 -17.34 -15.58
CA LEU A 587 0.94 -15.96 -16.06
C LEU A 587 -0.47 -15.48 -16.43
N SER A 588 -0.94 -14.43 -15.75
CA SER A 588 -2.23 -13.77 -16.02
C SER A 588 -2.00 -12.45 -16.75
N HIS A 589 -2.80 -12.18 -17.78
CA HIS A 589 -2.78 -10.87 -18.45
C HIS A 589 -3.46 -9.83 -17.57
N LEU A 590 -2.83 -8.67 -17.42
CA LEU A 590 -3.38 -7.54 -16.65
C LEU A 590 -3.92 -6.46 -17.57
N THR A 591 -3.03 -5.80 -18.31
CA THR A 591 -3.40 -4.81 -19.33
C THR A 591 -2.30 -4.72 -20.39
N GLY A 592 -2.66 -4.38 -21.63
CA GLY A 592 -1.71 -4.19 -22.73
C GLY A 592 -0.64 -5.28 -22.80
N ASN A 593 0.60 -4.91 -22.49
CA ASN A 593 1.76 -5.81 -22.46
C ASN A 593 2.27 -6.19 -21.06
N LEU A 594 1.47 -5.91 -20.02
CA LEU A 594 1.75 -6.20 -18.61
C LEU A 594 1.01 -7.45 -18.16
N TYR A 595 1.72 -8.31 -17.42
CA TYR A 595 1.24 -9.59 -16.92
C TYR A 595 1.64 -9.78 -15.45
N LEU A 596 0.82 -10.53 -14.71
CA LEU A 596 1.13 -11.00 -13.36
C LEU A 596 1.63 -12.44 -13.43
N LEU A 597 2.87 -12.68 -13.02
CA LEU A 597 3.43 -14.01 -12.83
C LEU A 597 3.24 -14.45 -11.38
N HIS A 598 2.49 -15.52 -11.18
CA HIS A 598 2.48 -16.28 -9.93
C HIS A 598 3.51 -17.42 -10.03
N ALA A 599 4.67 -17.21 -9.44
CA ALA A 599 5.74 -18.20 -9.38
C ALA A 599 5.44 -19.26 -8.31
N LYS A 600 5.52 -20.54 -8.71
CA LYS A 600 5.37 -21.73 -7.84
C LYS A 600 6.67 -22.53 -7.72
N SER A 601 7.75 -21.99 -8.29
CA SER A 601 9.09 -22.54 -8.28
C SER A 601 10.10 -21.41 -8.37
N GLY A 602 11.30 -21.61 -7.83
CA GLY A 602 12.41 -20.67 -7.97
C GLY A 602 12.94 -20.54 -9.39
N THR A 603 12.57 -21.44 -10.30
CA THR A 603 12.96 -21.38 -11.72
C THR A 603 11.71 -21.37 -12.59
N ILE A 604 11.55 -20.32 -13.40
CA ILE A 604 10.42 -20.12 -14.30
C ILE A 604 10.92 -20.01 -15.74
N SER A 605 10.16 -20.58 -16.67
CA SER A 605 10.37 -20.38 -18.10
C SER A 605 9.07 -19.99 -18.78
N ILE A 606 9.12 -18.92 -19.57
CA ILE A 606 8.03 -18.41 -20.40
C ILE A 606 8.49 -18.47 -21.85
N GLU A 607 7.77 -19.19 -22.69
CA GLU A 607 7.99 -19.15 -24.15
C GLU A 607 7.58 -17.78 -24.71
N LEU A 608 8.32 -17.30 -25.71
CA LEU A 608 8.05 -16.04 -26.40
C LEU A 608 7.75 -16.36 -27.87
N ASN A 609 6.59 -15.93 -28.36
CA ASN A 609 6.09 -16.16 -29.72
C ASN A 609 6.01 -14.88 -30.55
#